data_AF-A0A954X667-F1
#
_entry.id   AF-A0A954X667-F1
#
_cell.length_a   1.000
_cell.length_b   1.000
_cell.length_c   1.000
_cell.angle_alpha   90.00
_cell.angle_beta   90.00
_cell.angle_gamma   90.00
#
_symmetry.space_group_name_H-M   'P 1'
#
loop_
_entity.id
_entity.type
_entity.pdbx_description
1 polymer ?
#
loop_
_entity_poly.entity_id
_entity_poly.type
_entity_poly.pdbx_seq_one_letter_code
_entity_poly.pdbx_strand_id
1 'polypeptide(L)'
;MNAVTHRASSLAFFSFAAVFAAFALAAANPAFAEPFPIEGLLPKREIRALEFIERHPTYDGRGVIVAVFDTGVDPGAAGLQRTSDGRPKIVDMIDATGSGDVQLSAAQADEDGQLTGRTGRKLTLPDGWLDQDRPIRVGLKRAYDFFPGRLIARMKRERREAFDQRHTEIERELRTSIGAWERTHPRPNEEQREHGEELRTRLAQLEFAHDHYDDPGPLFDCVAFHDGTRWRAAIDTDEDGDLRDEKLLTNFRAERQYGTFANGAALNFAINIEESGERLSIVVDSGEHGAHVASIIAGFHADSPQRNGVAPGARIVSVKIGDPRLGSMETAESIAR
;
A
#
# COMPACT_ATOMS: atom_id res chain seq x y z
N MET A 1 -50.39 57.71 57.90
CA MET A 1 -51.15 56.67 58.62
C MET A 1 -51.09 55.43 57.74
N ASN A 2 -50.39 54.33 57.99
CA ASN A 2 -49.76 53.78 59.18
C ASN A 2 -48.40 53.17 58.82
N ALA A 3 -47.48 53.22 59.78
CA ALA A 3 -46.23 52.48 59.78
C ALA A 3 -46.49 50.97 59.89
N VAL A 4 -45.54 50.15 59.43
CA VAL A 4 -44.75 49.23 60.29
C VAL A 4 -43.67 48.59 59.40
N THR A 5 -42.43 48.86 59.79
CA THR A 5 -41.19 48.23 59.37
C THR A 5 -41.02 46.86 60.02
N HIS A 6 -40.59 45.83 59.27
CA HIS A 6 -39.83 44.73 59.85
C HIS A 6 -38.84 44.10 58.85
N ARG A 7 -37.68 43.76 59.41
CA ARG A 7 -36.44 43.24 58.82
C ARG A 7 -36.55 41.80 58.29
N ALA A 8 -35.68 41.50 57.32
CA ALA A 8 -34.88 40.28 57.10
C ALA A 8 -34.66 40.12 55.57
N SER A 9 -33.56 39.68 54.97
CA SER A 9 -32.14 39.52 55.27
C SER A 9 -31.56 38.73 54.08
N SER A 10 -30.35 39.07 53.64
CA SER A 10 -29.40 38.18 52.96
C SER A 10 -29.58 37.81 51.47
N LEU A 11 -28.57 38.27 50.73
CA LEU A 11 -27.63 37.48 49.90
C LEU A 11 -27.73 37.58 48.36
N ALA A 12 -26.55 37.90 47.81
CA ALA A 12 -25.99 37.49 46.53
C ALA A 12 -26.45 38.23 45.26
N PHE A 13 -25.86 39.41 45.06
CA PHE A 13 -25.54 39.94 43.73
C PHE A 13 -24.02 40.03 43.65
N PHE A 14 -23.33 39.16 42.92
CA PHE A 14 -22.01 39.47 42.33
C PHE A 14 -21.60 38.45 41.24
N SER A 15 -21.31 39.02 40.07
CA SER A 15 -20.38 38.56 39.03
C SER A 15 -20.75 37.37 38.13
N PHE A 16 -21.35 37.70 36.98
CA PHE A 16 -21.50 36.80 35.81
C PHE A 16 -20.54 37.18 34.67
N ALA A 17 -19.30 37.58 35.00
CA ALA A 17 -18.30 38.07 34.03
C ALA A 17 -16.95 37.33 34.07
N ALA A 18 -16.89 36.11 34.65
CA ALA A 18 -15.63 35.36 34.84
C ALA A 18 -15.58 33.97 34.18
N VAL A 19 -16.50 33.65 33.26
CA VAL A 19 -16.56 32.29 32.64
C VAL A 19 -16.14 32.26 31.16
N PHE A 20 -15.98 33.41 30.49
CA PHE A 20 -15.60 33.45 29.06
C PHE A 20 -14.12 33.75 28.76
N ALA A 21 -13.26 33.85 29.78
CA ALA A 21 -11.82 34.13 29.61
C ALA A 21 -10.90 32.93 29.92
N ALA A 22 -11.46 31.72 30.07
CA ALA A 22 -10.70 30.50 30.40
C ALA A 22 -10.62 29.47 29.25
N PHE A 23 -11.16 29.76 28.06
CA PHE A 23 -11.19 28.84 26.91
C PHE A 23 -10.48 29.38 25.66
N ALA A 24 -9.48 30.25 25.85
CA ALA A 24 -8.69 30.82 24.76
C ALA A 24 -7.18 30.83 25.00
N LEU A 25 -6.66 29.95 25.87
CA LEU A 25 -5.21 29.79 26.08
C LEU A 25 -4.82 28.33 26.29
N ALA A 26 -5.20 27.48 25.34
CA ALA A 26 -4.58 26.17 25.13
C ALA A 26 -4.18 26.03 23.65
N ALA A 27 -3.63 27.10 23.07
CA ALA A 27 -2.72 26.95 21.96
C ALA A 27 -1.45 26.33 22.55
N ALA A 28 -1.31 25.01 22.38
CA ALA A 28 -0.12 24.28 22.76
C ALA A 28 1.11 25.01 22.20
N ASN A 29 1.93 25.52 23.11
CA ASN A 29 3.19 26.18 22.81
C ASN A 29 4.08 25.14 22.08
N PRO A 30 4.50 25.35 20.82
CA PRO A 30 5.33 24.37 20.11
C PRO A 30 6.81 24.41 20.56
N ALA A 31 7.14 25.25 21.55
CA ALA A 31 8.43 25.26 22.20
C ALA A 31 8.40 24.30 23.39
N PHE A 32 9.32 23.33 23.42
CA PHE A 32 9.53 22.29 24.44
C PHE A 32 8.80 20.95 24.27
N ALA A 33 8.63 20.46 23.03
CA ALA A 33 8.86 19.03 22.83
C ALA A 33 10.38 18.83 22.88
N GLU A 34 10.91 18.39 24.03
CA GLU A 34 12.28 17.85 24.10
C GLU A 34 12.45 16.88 22.91
N PRO A 35 13.48 17.06 22.05
CA PRO A 35 13.69 16.17 20.94
C PRO A 35 13.80 14.74 21.48
N PHE A 36 13.02 13.82 20.90
CA PHE A 36 13.00 12.42 21.31
C PHE A 36 14.45 11.90 21.43
N PRO A 37 14.84 11.25 22.55
CA PRO A 37 16.24 10.86 22.76
C PRO A 37 16.66 9.77 21.78
N ILE A 38 17.35 10.17 20.71
CA ILE A 38 17.86 9.26 19.67
C ILE A 38 19.05 8.44 20.19
N GLU A 39 19.80 8.96 21.17
CA GLU A 39 21.04 8.36 21.67
C GLU A 39 20.90 7.01 22.40
N GLY A 40 19.66 6.50 22.57
CA GLY A 40 19.38 5.20 23.17
C GLY A 40 18.49 4.28 22.33
N LEU A 41 18.17 4.65 21.07
CA LEU A 41 17.33 3.82 20.20
C LEU A 41 17.99 2.48 19.86
N LEU A 42 19.32 2.49 19.72
CA LEU A 42 20.13 1.29 19.52
C LEU A 42 21.21 1.26 20.60
N PRO A 43 21.46 0.10 21.25
CA PRO A 43 22.42 -0.02 22.34
C PRO A 43 23.88 -0.02 21.85
N LYS A 44 24.23 0.88 20.91
CA LYS A 44 25.54 0.97 20.25
C LYS A 44 26.67 1.33 21.22
N ARG A 45 26.36 2.05 22.30
CA ARG A 45 27.31 2.37 23.38
C ARG A 45 27.55 1.14 24.24
N GLU A 46 26.48 0.45 24.64
CA GLU A 46 26.51 -0.72 25.52
C GLU A 46 27.22 -1.91 24.86
N ILE A 47 26.97 -2.16 23.57
CA ILE A 47 27.68 -3.20 22.79
C ILE A 47 29.07 -2.74 22.31
N ARG A 48 29.48 -1.51 22.65
CA ARG A 48 30.77 -0.88 22.25
C ARG A 48 30.98 -0.73 20.74
N ALA A 49 29.93 -0.80 19.93
CA ALA A 49 30.00 -0.56 18.49
C ALA A 49 30.43 0.88 18.18
N LEU A 50 29.95 1.85 18.96
CA LEU A 50 30.32 3.26 18.77
C LEU A 50 31.82 3.49 19.00
N GLU A 51 32.35 2.98 20.13
CA GLU A 51 33.77 3.06 20.46
C GLU A 51 34.65 2.38 19.41
N PHE A 52 34.20 1.23 18.89
CA PHE A 52 34.91 0.52 17.82
C PHE A 52 35.02 1.35 16.54
N ILE A 53 33.93 1.98 16.10
CA ILE A 53 33.91 2.83 14.90
C ILE A 53 34.71 4.12 15.12
N GLU A 54 34.68 4.72 16.31
CA GLU A 54 35.50 5.89 16.63
C GLU A 54 37.00 5.58 16.52
N ARG A 55 37.43 4.41 17.00
CA ARG A 55 38.83 3.94 16.90
C ARG A 55 39.22 3.48 15.51
N HIS A 56 38.26 2.97 14.74
CA HIS A 56 38.46 2.45 13.39
C HIS A 56 37.43 3.04 12.41
N PRO A 57 37.56 4.32 12.00
CA PRO A 57 36.54 5.03 11.23
C PRO A 57 36.19 4.41 9.87
N THR A 58 37.06 3.55 9.34
CA THR A 58 36.85 2.84 8.07
C THR A 58 36.30 1.43 8.23
N TYR A 59 36.06 0.96 9.46
CA TYR A 59 35.61 -0.40 9.77
C TYR A 59 34.10 -0.42 10.00
N ASP A 60 33.37 0.34 9.20
CA ASP A 60 31.92 0.58 9.27
C ASP A 60 31.09 -0.45 8.49
N GLY A 61 31.68 -1.58 8.12
CA GLY A 61 31.05 -2.62 7.29
C GLY A 61 31.22 -2.42 5.79
N ARG A 62 31.99 -1.42 5.32
CA ARG A 62 32.32 -1.29 3.90
C ARG A 62 32.93 -2.58 3.33
N GLY A 63 32.49 -2.95 2.13
CA GLY A 63 32.90 -4.21 1.49
C GLY A 63 32.17 -5.46 1.98
N VAL A 64 31.28 -5.35 2.97
CA VAL A 64 30.43 -6.44 3.46
C VAL A 64 29.03 -6.34 2.86
N ILE A 65 28.46 -7.48 2.48
CA ILE A 65 27.06 -7.63 2.08
C ILE A 65 26.38 -8.53 3.11
N VAL A 66 25.25 -8.09 3.66
CA VAL A 66 24.44 -8.84 4.61
C VAL A 66 23.14 -9.25 3.92
N ALA A 67 22.78 -10.53 3.98
CA ALA A 67 21.47 -10.98 3.55
C ALA A 67 20.51 -10.94 4.74
N VAL A 68 19.36 -10.30 4.56
CA VAL A 68 18.31 -10.14 5.58
C VAL A 68 17.16 -11.05 5.21
N PHE A 69 17.03 -12.16 5.92
CA PHE A 69 15.95 -13.12 5.79
C PHE A 69 14.84 -12.72 6.77
N ASP A 70 13.80 -12.08 6.27
CA ASP A 70 12.73 -11.51 7.10
C ASP A 70 11.42 -11.34 6.28
N THR A 71 10.54 -10.46 6.71
CA THR A 71 9.31 -9.99 6.03
C THR A 71 9.57 -9.18 4.75
N GLY A 72 10.83 -8.88 4.43
CA GLY A 72 11.22 -8.04 3.30
C GLY A 72 11.57 -6.61 3.72
N VAL A 73 12.28 -5.89 2.84
CA VAL A 73 12.76 -4.53 3.09
C VAL A 73 12.11 -3.58 2.10
N ASP A 74 11.49 -2.51 2.59
CA ASP A 74 10.99 -1.41 1.77
C ASP A 74 12.16 -0.68 1.08
N PRO A 75 12.24 -0.64 -0.26
CA PRO A 75 13.30 0.04 -0.99
C PRO A 75 13.23 1.56 -0.87
N GLY A 76 12.08 2.12 -0.49
CA GLY A 76 11.88 3.54 -0.22
C GLY A 76 12.25 3.97 1.20
N ALA A 77 12.60 3.04 2.09
CA ALA A 77 12.86 3.35 3.49
C ALA A 77 14.03 4.34 3.65
N ALA A 78 13.81 5.35 4.49
CA ALA A 78 14.80 6.36 4.82
C ALA A 78 16.02 5.70 5.50
N GLY A 79 17.22 6.10 5.10
CA GLY A 79 18.47 5.51 5.60
C GLY A 79 18.89 4.22 4.90
N LEU A 80 18.03 3.62 4.07
CA LEU A 80 18.34 2.42 3.29
C LEU A 80 18.65 2.71 1.82
N GLN A 81 19.05 3.94 1.50
CA GLN A 81 19.33 4.37 0.13
C GLN A 81 20.79 4.16 -0.26
N ARG A 82 21.72 4.59 0.60
CA ARG A 82 23.17 4.56 0.33
C ARG A 82 23.98 4.11 1.54
N THR A 83 25.17 3.60 1.30
CA THR A 83 26.19 3.33 2.31
C THR A 83 26.93 4.61 2.70
N SER A 84 27.70 4.56 3.78
CA SER A 84 28.61 5.63 4.20
C SER A 84 29.64 6.04 3.14
N ASP A 85 29.95 5.16 2.19
CA ASP A 85 30.85 5.43 1.05
C ASP A 85 30.09 5.67 -0.27
N GLY A 86 28.78 5.95 -0.20
CA GLY A 86 27.98 6.45 -1.33
C GLY A 86 27.43 5.38 -2.29
N ARG A 87 27.75 4.10 -2.08
CA ARG A 87 27.23 2.99 -2.89
C ARG A 87 25.76 2.72 -2.57
N PRO A 88 24.98 2.11 -3.48
CA PRO A 88 23.60 1.70 -3.18
C PRO A 88 23.56 0.73 -1.99
N LYS A 89 22.70 1.00 -1.00
CA LYS A 89 22.58 0.20 0.22
C LYS A 89 21.96 -1.16 -0.07
N ILE A 90 20.76 -1.19 -0.65
CA ILE A 90 20.08 -2.42 -1.07
C ILE A 90 20.64 -2.82 -2.43
N VAL A 91 21.23 -4.01 -2.51
CA VAL A 91 21.85 -4.54 -3.73
C VAL A 91 20.92 -5.46 -4.50
N ASP A 92 20.04 -6.18 -3.79
CA ASP A 92 19.07 -7.08 -4.38
C ASP A 92 17.85 -7.25 -3.46
N MET A 93 16.73 -7.62 -4.05
CA MET A 93 15.45 -7.87 -3.37
C MET A 93 14.82 -9.12 -3.96
N ILE A 94 14.50 -10.10 -3.11
CA ILE A 94 13.99 -11.41 -3.52
C ILE A 94 12.74 -11.72 -2.72
N ASP A 95 11.66 -12.15 -3.39
CA ASP A 95 10.53 -12.82 -2.73
C ASP A 95 10.72 -14.33 -2.80
N ALA A 96 11.21 -14.93 -1.72
CA ALA A 96 11.43 -16.37 -1.66
C ALA A 96 10.12 -17.13 -1.38
N THR A 97 9.05 -16.44 -1.00
CA THR A 97 7.74 -17.07 -0.70
C THR A 97 6.93 -17.40 -1.95
N GLY A 98 7.27 -16.80 -3.09
CA GLY A 98 6.49 -16.87 -4.33
C GLY A 98 5.12 -16.18 -4.25
N SER A 99 4.83 -15.45 -3.18
CA SER A 99 3.56 -14.73 -3.03
C SER A 99 3.35 -13.71 -4.16
N GLY A 100 4.42 -13.07 -4.63
CA GLY A 100 4.41 -12.11 -5.73
C GLY A 100 4.64 -12.70 -7.11
N ASP A 101 4.73 -14.02 -7.24
CA ASP A 101 5.00 -14.64 -8.54
C ASP A 101 3.79 -14.54 -9.47
N VAL A 102 4.07 -14.22 -10.73
CA VAL A 102 3.12 -14.03 -11.83
C VAL A 102 3.60 -14.87 -13.01
N GLN A 103 2.76 -15.81 -13.46
CA GLN A 103 3.04 -16.56 -14.67
C GLN A 103 2.72 -15.69 -15.89
N LEU A 104 3.74 -15.47 -16.71
CA LEU A 104 3.63 -14.68 -17.93
C LEU A 104 3.53 -15.60 -19.15
N SER A 105 2.43 -15.46 -19.88
CA SER A 105 2.17 -16.23 -21.08
C SER A 105 2.30 -15.34 -22.31
N ALA A 106 2.81 -15.90 -23.41
CA ALA A 106 2.93 -15.20 -24.68
C ALA A 106 1.59 -14.57 -25.08
N ALA A 107 1.65 -13.38 -25.63
CA ALA A 107 0.51 -12.64 -26.13
C ALA A 107 0.83 -12.01 -27.47
N GLN A 108 -0.22 -11.69 -28.21
CA GLN A 108 -0.14 -11.03 -29.50
C GLN A 108 -1.18 -9.91 -29.51
N ALA A 109 -0.81 -8.80 -30.16
CA ALA A 109 -1.77 -7.75 -30.45
C ALA A 109 -2.80 -8.26 -31.48
N ASP A 110 -4.01 -7.71 -31.43
CA ASP A 110 -5.04 -7.95 -32.43
C ASP A 110 -4.75 -7.24 -33.76
N GLU A 111 -5.65 -7.36 -34.74
CA GLU A 111 -5.51 -6.78 -36.08
C GLU A 111 -5.39 -5.24 -36.05
N ASP A 112 -5.91 -4.60 -35.00
CA ASP A 112 -5.84 -3.16 -34.77
C ASP A 112 -4.59 -2.74 -33.98
N GLY A 113 -3.71 -3.69 -33.65
CA GLY A 113 -2.48 -3.45 -32.89
C GLY A 113 -2.71 -3.28 -31.39
N GLN A 114 -3.85 -3.73 -30.87
CA GLN A 114 -4.19 -3.61 -29.45
C GLN A 114 -3.96 -4.91 -28.68
N LEU A 115 -3.38 -4.79 -27.48
CA LEU A 115 -3.15 -5.94 -26.60
C LEU A 115 -4.31 -6.07 -25.61
N THR A 116 -4.75 -7.28 -25.33
CA THR A 116 -5.77 -7.55 -24.31
C THR A 116 -5.10 -8.16 -23.08
N GLY A 117 -5.30 -7.52 -21.92
CA GLY A 117 -4.84 -8.02 -20.63
C GLY A 117 -5.54 -9.32 -20.24
N ARG A 118 -5.00 -10.00 -19.23
CA ARG A 118 -5.62 -11.20 -18.63
C ARG A 118 -6.88 -10.85 -17.83
N THR A 119 -7.07 -9.59 -17.45
CA THR A 119 -8.34 -9.10 -16.90
C THR A 119 -9.46 -8.99 -17.95
N GLY A 120 -9.10 -9.04 -19.25
CA GLY A 120 -10.01 -8.76 -20.36
C GLY A 120 -10.05 -7.29 -20.79
N ARG A 121 -9.36 -6.38 -20.07
CA ARG A 121 -9.22 -4.99 -20.48
C ARG A 121 -8.34 -4.85 -21.73
N LYS A 122 -8.65 -3.87 -22.56
CA LYS A 122 -7.78 -3.45 -23.66
C LYS A 122 -6.67 -2.58 -23.09
N LEU A 123 -5.41 -2.97 -23.33
CA LEU A 123 -4.25 -2.29 -22.78
C LEU A 123 -3.74 -1.22 -23.75
N THR A 124 -3.48 -0.04 -23.21
CA THR A 124 -2.82 1.05 -23.93
C THR A 124 -1.33 1.01 -23.62
N LEU A 125 -0.51 0.71 -24.63
CA LEU A 125 0.94 0.55 -24.46
C LEU A 125 1.69 1.79 -24.95
N PRO A 126 2.87 2.11 -24.38
CA PRO A 126 3.79 3.05 -25.00
C PRO A 126 4.24 2.61 -26.40
N ASP A 127 4.60 3.58 -27.22
CA ASP A 127 5.18 3.35 -28.55
C ASP A 127 6.44 2.47 -28.45
N GLY A 128 6.57 1.52 -29.37
CA GLY A 128 7.74 0.62 -29.49
C GLY A 128 7.69 -0.65 -28.63
N TRP A 129 6.67 -0.83 -27.79
CA TRP A 129 6.53 -2.08 -27.02
C TRP A 129 6.10 -3.28 -27.87
N LEU A 130 5.38 -3.01 -28.98
CA LEU A 130 4.87 -4.00 -29.93
C LEU A 130 5.74 -4.14 -31.19
N ASP A 131 7.03 -3.79 -31.12
CA ASP A 131 7.95 -3.98 -32.26
C ASP A 131 7.91 -5.44 -32.75
N GLN A 132 7.69 -5.64 -34.05
CA GLN A 132 7.19 -6.88 -34.68
C GLN A 132 8.04 -8.15 -34.52
N ASP A 133 9.18 -8.11 -33.84
CA ASP A 133 10.09 -9.26 -33.66
C ASP A 133 10.31 -9.64 -32.19
N ARG A 134 9.64 -8.98 -31.25
CA ARG A 134 9.93 -9.15 -29.81
C ARG A 134 8.77 -9.87 -29.11
N PRO A 135 9.06 -10.95 -28.35
CA PRO A 135 8.01 -11.64 -27.61
C PRO A 135 7.49 -10.73 -26.50
N ILE A 136 6.20 -10.44 -26.55
CA ILE A 136 5.45 -9.82 -25.46
C ILE A 136 4.71 -10.91 -24.68
N ARG A 137 4.66 -10.76 -23.37
CA ARG A 137 4.02 -11.69 -22.46
C ARG A 137 3.13 -10.92 -21.49
N VAL A 138 2.01 -11.54 -21.15
CA VAL A 138 1.01 -10.95 -20.24
C VAL A 138 0.62 -11.94 -19.16
N GLY A 139 0.44 -11.41 -17.95
CA GLY A 139 0.01 -12.15 -16.77
C GLY A 139 -0.97 -11.35 -15.94
N LEU A 140 -1.53 -12.00 -14.92
CA LEU A 140 -2.49 -11.43 -13.99
C LEU A 140 -1.97 -11.61 -12.57
N LYS A 141 -2.07 -10.56 -11.75
CA LYS A 141 -1.84 -10.70 -10.32
C LYS A 141 -2.93 -10.02 -9.50
N ARG A 142 -3.44 -10.75 -8.52
CA ARG A 142 -4.36 -10.22 -7.52
C ARG A 142 -3.57 -9.60 -6.37
N ALA A 143 -3.88 -8.35 -6.01
CA ALA A 143 -3.18 -7.62 -4.95
C ALA A 143 -3.21 -8.34 -3.59
N TYR A 144 -4.37 -8.89 -3.21
CA TYR A 144 -4.54 -9.55 -1.91
C TYR A 144 -3.74 -10.85 -1.74
N ASP A 145 -3.10 -11.35 -2.80
CA ASP A 145 -2.21 -12.52 -2.69
C ASP A 145 -0.82 -12.17 -2.14
N PHE A 146 -0.41 -10.90 -2.22
CA PHE A 146 0.95 -10.47 -1.85
C PHE A 146 1.00 -9.18 -1.02
N PHE A 147 -0.09 -8.42 -0.91
CA PHE A 147 -0.15 -7.24 -0.04
C PHE A 147 -0.09 -7.63 1.46
N PRO A 148 0.50 -6.78 2.32
CA PRO A 148 0.46 -6.98 3.77
C PRO A 148 -0.97 -7.04 4.33
N GLY A 149 -1.21 -7.90 5.31
CA GLY A 149 -2.56 -8.08 5.89
C GLY A 149 -3.18 -6.81 6.47
N ARG A 150 -2.36 -5.92 7.08
CA ARG A 150 -2.83 -4.60 7.57
C ARG A 150 -3.32 -3.69 6.44
N LEU A 151 -2.61 -3.71 5.30
CA LEU A 151 -3.01 -2.95 4.12
C LEU A 151 -4.31 -3.50 3.54
N ILE A 152 -4.42 -4.83 3.40
CA ILE A 152 -5.64 -5.49 2.93
C ILE A 152 -6.83 -5.13 3.82
N ALA A 153 -6.68 -5.20 5.15
CA ALA A 153 -7.74 -4.86 6.09
C ALA A 153 -8.19 -3.39 5.97
N ARG A 154 -7.25 -2.46 5.73
CA ARG A 154 -7.57 -1.06 5.45
C ARG A 154 -8.35 -0.91 4.14
N MET A 155 -7.84 -1.49 3.06
CA MET A 155 -8.45 -1.39 1.73
C MET A 155 -9.86 -1.97 1.70
N LYS A 156 -10.07 -3.15 2.31
CA LYS A 156 -11.40 -3.76 2.42
C LYS A 156 -12.40 -2.85 3.13
N ARG A 157 -11.97 -2.17 4.20
CA ARG A 157 -12.83 -1.22 4.92
C ARG A 157 -13.19 -0.03 4.04
N GLU A 158 -12.19 0.62 3.44
CA GLU A 158 -12.40 1.80 2.58
C GLU A 158 -13.29 1.48 1.36
N ARG A 159 -13.06 0.33 0.72
CA ARG A 159 -13.86 -0.15 -0.42
C ARG A 159 -15.28 -0.54 0.00
N ARG A 160 -15.45 -1.13 1.19
CA ARG A 160 -16.76 -1.42 1.76
C ARG A 160 -17.54 -0.15 2.07
N GLU A 161 -16.90 0.86 2.67
CA GLU A 161 -17.51 2.16 2.96
C GLU A 161 -18.00 2.84 1.66
N ALA A 162 -17.18 2.84 0.61
CA ALA A 162 -17.56 3.38 -0.69
C ALA A 162 -18.70 2.59 -1.35
N PHE A 163 -18.69 1.25 -1.23
CA PHE A 163 -19.77 0.40 -1.69
C PHE A 163 -21.07 0.70 -0.97
N ASP A 164 -21.07 0.74 0.37
CA ASP A 164 -22.26 0.98 1.19
C ASP A 164 -22.90 2.35 0.89
N GLN A 165 -22.08 3.38 0.69
CA GLN A 165 -22.54 4.70 0.31
C GLN A 165 -23.32 4.64 -1.02
N ARG A 166 -22.71 4.09 -2.07
CA ARG A 166 -23.34 4.00 -3.39
C ARG A 166 -24.55 3.06 -3.39
N HIS A 167 -24.49 2.00 -2.60
CA HIS A 167 -25.57 1.05 -2.43
C HIS A 167 -26.82 1.71 -1.84
N THR A 168 -26.63 2.42 -0.73
CA THR A 168 -27.71 3.13 -0.02
C THR A 168 -28.40 4.16 -0.93
N GLU A 169 -27.63 4.86 -1.76
CA GLU A 169 -28.14 5.82 -2.73
C GLU A 169 -29.06 5.15 -3.77
N ILE A 170 -28.60 4.07 -4.41
CA ILE A 170 -29.35 3.33 -5.44
C ILE A 170 -30.58 2.65 -4.83
N GLU A 171 -30.45 2.04 -3.65
CA GLU A 171 -31.55 1.37 -2.97
C GLU A 171 -32.69 2.36 -2.65
N ARG A 172 -32.35 3.55 -2.14
CA ARG A 172 -33.31 4.62 -1.86
C ARG A 172 -34.04 5.07 -3.12
N GLU A 173 -33.33 5.24 -4.24
CA GLU A 173 -33.93 5.60 -5.53
C GLU A 173 -34.91 4.52 -6.02
N LEU A 174 -34.53 3.25 -5.91
CA LEU A 174 -35.34 2.13 -6.34
C LEU A 174 -36.59 1.96 -5.46
N ARG A 175 -36.46 2.06 -4.13
CA ARG A 175 -37.61 2.05 -3.20
C ARG A 175 -38.57 3.21 -3.48
N THR A 176 -38.04 4.40 -3.80
CA THR A 176 -38.84 5.56 -4.19
C THR A 176 -39.62 5.30 -5.47
N SER A 177 -38.98 4.66 -6.46
CA SER A 177 -39.58 4.30 -7.74
C SER A 177 -40.69 3.24 -7.57
N ILE A 178 -40.47 2.23 -6.74
CA ILE A 178 -41.49 1.23 -6.37
C ILE A 178 -42.70 1.93 -5.72
N GLY A 179 -42.48 2.78 -4.72
CA GLY A 179 -43.57 3.49 -4.05
C GLY A 179 -44.30 4.50 -4.94
N ALA A 180 -43.63 5.05 -5.96
CA ALA A 180 -44.28 5.87 -6.99
C ALA A 180 -45.15 5.02 -7.92
N TRP A 181 -44.63 3.87 -8.39
CA TRP A 181 -45.36 2.92 -9.23
C TRP A 181 -46.62 2.38 -8.53
N GLU A 182 -46.52 2.01 -7.24
CA GLU A 182 -47.66 1.50 -6.46
C GLU A 182 -48.79 2.53 -6.29
N ARG A 183 -48.43 3.82 -6.15
CA ARG A 183 -49.41 4.90 -6.06
C ARG A 183 -50.11 5.20 -7.38
N THR A 184 -49.40 5.10 -8.50
CA THR A 184 -49.95 5.40 -9.84
C THR A 184 -50.70 4.20 -10.45
N HIS A 185 -50.47 2.99 -9.95
CA HIS A 185 -51.08 1.75 -10.47
C HIS A 185 -51.80 0.94 -9.38
N PRO A 186 -52.88 1.46 -8.77
CA PRO A 186 -53.65 0.72 -7.76
C PRO A 186 -54.36 -0.53 -8.32
N ARG A 187 -54.56 -0.60 -9.63
CA ARG A 187 -55.09 -1.76 -10.37
C ARG A 187 -54.32 -1.90 -11.69
N PRO A 188 -53.12 -2.49 -11.65
CA PRO A 188 -52.27 -2.59 -12.85
C PRO A 188 -52.87 -3.59 -13.84
N ASN A 189 -52.69 -3.31 -15.13
CA ASN A 189 -52.84 -4.32 -16.18
C ASN A 189 -51.66 -5.31 -16.15
N GLU A 190 -51.64 -6.29 -17.05
CA GLU A 190 -50.61 -7.33 -17.08
C GLU A 190 -49.18 -6.77 -17.28
N GLU A 191 -48.98 -5.92 -18.29
CA GLU A 191 -47.68 -5.29 -18.57
C GLU A 191 -47.18 -4.43 -17.39
N GLN A 192 -48.09 -3.66 -16.77
CA GLN A 192 -47.78 -2.87 -15.59
C GLN A 192 -47.38 -3.76 -14.41
N ARG A 193 -48.06 -4.89 -14.21
CA ARG A 193 -47.74 -5.86 -13.16
C ARG A 193 -46.35 -6.45 -13.37
N GLU A 194 -46.01 -6.85 -14.59
CA GLU A 194 -44.67 -7.33 -14.94
C GLU A 194 -43.59 -6.27 -14.63
N HIS A 195 -43.84 -5.01 -14.99
CA HIS A 195 -42.92 -3.92 -14.65
C HIS A 195 -42.77 -3.74 -13.12
N GLY A 196 -43.86 -3.81 -12.35
CA GLY A 196 -43.81 -3.75 -10.89
C GLY A 196 -43.06 -4.94 -10.26
N GLU A 197 -43.22 -6.15 -10.81
CA GLU A 197 -42.46 -7.34 -10.41
C GLU A 197 -40.97 -7.22 -10.74
N GLU A 198 -40.65 -6.62 -11.88
CA GLU A 198 -39.28 -6.35 -12.30
C GLU A 198 -38.57 -5.36 -11.37
N LEU A 199 -39.22 -4.27 -10.97
CA LEU A 199 -38.68 -3.32 -9.98
C LEU A 199 -38.41 -3.99 -8.63
N ARG A 200 -39.32 -4.84 -8.14
CA ARG A 200 -39.12 -5.59 -6.88
C ARG A 200 -38.02 -6.62 -7.01
N THR A 201 -37.90 -7.26 -8.17
CA THR A 201 -36.81 -8.20 -8.45
C THR A 201 -35.46 -7.50 -8.43
N ARG A 202 -35.35 -6.30 -9.04
CA ARG A 202 -34.15 -5.48 -8.97
C ARG A 202 -33.79 -5.14 -7.51
N LEU A 203 -34.76 -4.79 -6.68
CA LEU A 203 -34.53 -4.49 -5.27
C LEU A 203 -34.02 -5.72 -4.51
N ALA A 204 -34.65 -6.87 -4.71
CA ALA A 204 -34.22 -8.13 -4.08
C ALA A 204 -32.80 -8.54 -4.51
N GLN A 205 -32.44 -8.35 -5.80
CA GLN A 205 -31.08 -8.60 -6.28
C GLN A 205 -30.07 -7.61 -5.69
N LEU A 206 -30.47 -6.34 -5.52
CA LEU A 206 -29.65 -5.32 -4.90
C LEU A 206 -29.37 -5.68 -3.42
N GLU A 207 -30.41 -5.95 -2.63
CA GLU A 207 -30.28 -6.41 -1.23
C GLU A 207 -29.40 -7.66 -1.13
N PHE A 208 -29.62 -8.65 -2.01
CA PHE A 208 -28.79 -9.86 -2.07
C PHE A 208 -27.30 -9.54 -2.31
N ALA A 209 -26.98 -8.64 -3.23
CA ALA A 209 -25.62 -8.25 -3.54
C ALA A 209 -24.93 -7.51 -2.37
N HIS A 210 -25.68 -6.77 -1.55
CA HIS A 210 -25.13 -6.14 -0.35
C HIS A 210 -24.81 -7.15 0.75
N ASP A 211 -25.73 -8.09 1.00
CA ASP A 211 -25.55 -9.12 2.04
C ASP A 211 -24.43 -10.10 1.70
N HIS A 212 -24.18 -10.31 0.41
CA HIS A 212 -23.14 -11.20 -0.11
C HIS A 212 -21.95 -10.43 -0.68
N TYR A 213 -21.71 -9.21 -0.19
CA TYR A 213 -20.56 -8.42 -0.59
C TYR A 213 -19.25 -9.15 -0.27
N ASP A 214 -18.46 -9.43 -1.30
CA ASP A 214 -17.09 -9.91 -1.19
C ASP A 214 -16.19 -9.05 -2.06
N ASP A 215 -15.10 -8.57 -1.47
CA ASP A 215 -14.12 -7.74 -2.17
C ASP A 215 -12.95 -8.62 -2.61
N PRO A 216 -12.83 -8.94 -3.92
CA PRO A 216 -11.69 -9.68 -4.43
C PRO A 216 -10.41 -8.84 -4.35
N GLY A 217 -10.51 -7.52 -4.15
CA GLY A 217 -9.37 -6.61 -4.22
C GLY A 217 -8.91 -6.33 -5.65
N PRO A 218 -7.88 -5.49 -5.81
CA PRO A 218 -7.36 -5.11 -7.12
C PRO A 218 -6.83 -6.27 -7.96
N LEU A 219 -7.03 -6.19 -9.27
CA LEU A 219 -6.52 -7.12 -10.28
C LEU A 219 -5.64 -6.38 -11.28
N PHE A 220 -4.34 -6.70 -11.24
CA PHE A 220 -3.32 -6.03 -12.04
C PHE A 220 -2.93 -6.86 -13.25
N ASP A 221 -3.02 -6.26 -14.43
CA ASP A 221 -2.38 -6.80 -15.63
C ASP A 221 -0.87 -6.51 -15.59
N CYS A 222 -0.09 -7.54 -15.85
CA CYS A 222 1.37 -7.44 -15.91
C CYS A 222 1.82 -7.69 -17.35
N VAL A 223 2.57 -6.76 -17.93
CA VAL A 223 3.10 -6.88 -19.29
C VAL A 223 4.61 -6.92 -19.22
N ALA A 224 5.22 -7.90 -19.89
CA ALA A 224 6.66 -8.02 -20.01
C ALA A 224 7.09 -8.22 -21.46
N PHE A 225 8.21 -7.61 -21.82
CA PHE A 225 8.80 -7.72 -23.16
C PHE A 225 10.33 -7.59 -23.05
N HIS A 226 11.04 -8.01 -24.10
CA HIS A 226 12.48 -7.85 -24.17
C HIS A 226 12.84 -6.55 -24.92
N ASP A 227 13.58 -5.63 -24.29
CA ASP A 227 13.92 -4.32 -24.89
C ASP A 227 15.10 -4.37 -25.89
N GLY A 228 15.62 -5.57 -26.16
CA GLY A 228 16.82 -5.82 -26.97
C GLY A 228 18.08 -6.00 -26.13
N THR A 229 18.07 -5.55 -24.87
CA THR A 229 19.16 -5.74 -23.90
C THR A 229 18.74 -6.62 -22.73
N ARG A 230 17.52 -6.44 -22.21
CA ARG A 230 16.99 -7.17 -21.06
C ARG A 230 15.47 -7.26 -21.10
N TRP A 231 14.94 -8.15 -20.26
CA TRP A 231 13.51 -8.16 -19.98
C TRP A 231 13.10 -6.93 -19.17
N ARG A 232 11.98 -6.35 -19.56
CA ARG A 232 11.30 -5.24 -18.91
C ARG A 232 9.88 -5.65 -18.59
N ALA A 233 9.31 -5.10 -17.52
CA ALA A 233 7.90 -5.26 -17.24
C ALA A 233 7.29 -3.99 -16.64
N ALA A 234 6.00 -3.82 -16.90
CA ALA A 234 5.14 -2.86 -16.25
C ALA A 234 3.92 -3.59 -15.68
N ILE A 235 3.34 -2.99 -14.65
CA ILE A 235 2.18 -3.51 -13.92
C ILE A 235 1.16 -2.39 -13.97
N ASP A 236 -0.07 -2.70 -14.39
CA ASP A 236 -1.24 -1.81 -14.32
C ASP A 236 -1.62 -1.66 -12.83
N THR A 237 -1.06 -0.66 -12.15
CA THR A 237 -1.14 -0.53 -10.68
C THR A 237 -2.40 0.18 -10.20
N ASP A 238 -3.10 0.88 -11.09
CA ASP A 238 -4.34 1.60 -10.79
C ASP A 238 -5.60 1.00 -11.44
N GLU A 239 -5.44 -0.07 -12.22
CA GLU A 239 -6.49 -0.91 -12.82
C GLU A 239 -7.25 -0.24 -13.99
N ASP A 240 -6.67 0.79 -14.61
CA ASP A 240 -7.29 1.54 -15.71
C ASP A 240 -6.95 0.98 -17.11
N GLY A 241 -5.92 0.14 -17.21
CA GLY A 241 -5.45 -0.48 -18.45
C GLY A 241 -4.55 0.41 -19.32
N ASP A 242 -4.14 1.58 -18.85
CA ASP A 242 -3.12 2.43 -19.45
C ASP A 242 -1.75 2.09 -18.85
N LEU A 243 -0.81 1.65 -19.68
CA LEU A 243 0.56 1.34 -19.25
C LEU A 243 1.54 2.46 -19.62
N ARG A 244 1.05 3.62 -20.07
CA ARG A 244 1.90 4.74 -20.51
C ARG A 244 2.42 5.59 -19.37
N ASP A 245 1.67 5.68 -18.29
CA ASP A 245 2.06 6.32 -17.04
C ASP A 245 2.69 5.34 -16.05
N GLU A 246 2.61 4.04 -16.34
CA GLU A 246 3.22 3.01 -15.52
C GLU A 246 4.74 2.95 -15.60
N LYS A 247 5.36 2.67 -14.44
CA LYS A 247 6.81 2.63 -14.34
C LYS A 247 7.36 1.35 -14.96
N LEU A 248 8.11 1.50 -16.05
CA LEU A 248 8.84 0.40 -16.66
C LEU A 248 10.04 -0.03 -15.80
N LEU A 249 10.03 -1.27 -15.33
CA LEU A 249 11.05 -1.83 -14.45
C LEU A 249 11.77 -3.03 -15.08
N THR A 250 12.84 -3.49 -14.43
CA THR A 250 13.58 -4.73 -14.73
C THR A 250 14.08 -5.33 -13.41
N ASN A 251 14.84 -6.42 -13.46
CA ASN A 251 15.39 -7.09 -12.29
C ASN A 251 16.09 -6.10 -11.36
N PHE A 252 15.69 -6.08 -10.10
CA PHE A 252 16.11 -5.06 -9.14
C PHE A 252 17.63 -4.95 -9.04
N ARG A 253 18.36 -6.07 -9.00
CA ARG A 253 19.84 -6.08 -9.00
C ARG A 253 20.49 -5.32 -10.16
N ALA A 254 19.82 -5.18 -11.30
CA ALA A 254 20.40 -4.52 -12.47
C ALA A 254 20.37 -3.00 -12.32
N GLU A 255 19.23 -2.44 -11.90
CA GLU A 255 18.99 -0.98 -11.93
C GLU A 255 18.64 -0.37 -10.57
N ARG A 256 18.24 -1.18 -9.59
CA ARG A 256 17.81 -0.79 -8.23
C ARG A 256 16.67 0.24 -8.26
N GLN A 257 15.75 0.04 -9.19
CA GLN A 257 14.54 0.85 -9.31
C GLN A 257 13.36 0.08 -8.71
N TYR A 258 12.44 0.82 -8.11
CA TYR A 258 11.19 0.33 -7.55
C TYR A 258 10.04 1.22 -8.01
N GLY A 259 8.82 0.70 -8.03
CA GLY A 259 7.57 1.44 -8.20
C GLY A 259 6.81 1.56 -6.89
N THR A 260 5.66 2.23 -6.94
CA THR A 260 4.74 2.35 -5.79
C THR A 260 3.33 2.11 -6.29
N PHE A 261 2.58 1.23 -5.63
CA PHE A 261 1.18 0.98 -5.99
C PHE A 261 0.31 2.23 -5.75
N ALA A 262 -0.55 2.51 -6.73
CA ALA A 262 -1.47 3.64 -6.74
C ALA A 262 -2.65 3.46 -5.75
N ASN A 263 -3.68 4.31 -5.88
CA ASN A 263 -4.97 4.20 -5.19
C ASN A 263 -4.87 4.08 -3.66
N GLY A 264 -3.95 4.84 -3.07
CA GLY A 264 -3.77 4.92 -1.62
C GLY A 264 -3.05 3.72 -0.99
N ALA A 265 -2.64 2.72 -1.78
CA ALA A 265 -1.88 1.57 -1.28
C ALA A 265 -0.57 2.02 -0.62
N ALA A 266 0.15 2.96 -1.26
CA ALA A 266 1.42 3.52 -0.78
C ALA A 266 2.46 2.43 -0.44
N LEU A 267 2.41 1.33 -1.19
CA LEU A 267 3.29 0.17 -1.04
C LEU A 267 4.33 0.19 -2.14
N ASN A 268 5.60 0.23 -1.77
CA ASN A 268 6.69 0.17 -2.73
C ASN A 268 6.93 -1.27 -3.17
N PHE A 269 7.30 -1.44 -4.44
CA PHE A 269 7.59 -2.75 -4.99
C PHE A 269 8.78 -2.73 -5.94
N ALA A 270 9.54 -3.80 -5.91
CA ALA A 270 10.53 -4.13 -6.91
C ALA A 270 10.03 -5.29 -7.78
N ILE A 271 10.72 -5.56 -8.89
CA ILE A 271 10.42 -6.75 -9.70
C ILE A 271 11.69 -7.53 -10.03
N ASN A 272 11.50 -8.82 -10.26
CA ASN A 272 12.48 -9.69 -10.91
C ASN A 272 11.80 -10.48 -12.03
N ILE A 273 12.45 -10.54 -13.18
CA ILE A 273 11.98 -11.30 -14.32
C ILE A 273 12.92 -12.51 -14.47
N GLU A 274 12.33 -13.69 -14.34
CA GLU A 274 13.01 -14.97 -14.31
C GLU A 274 12.61 -15.81 -15.53
N GLU A 275 13.30 -16.94 -15.71
CA GLU A 275 12.95 -17.94 -16.73
C GLU A 275 12.78 -17.36 -18.14
N SER A 276 13.67 -16.44 -18.52
CA SER A 276 13.61 -15.78 -19.83
C SER A 276 12.25 -15.11 -20.11
N GLY A 277 11.67 -14.45 -19.10
CA GLY A 277 10.44 -13.69 -19.22
C GLY A 277 9.17 -14.47 -18.85
N GLU A 278 9.28 -15.73 -18.44
CA GLU A 278 8.12 -16.58 -18.13
C GLU A 278 7.54 -16.35 -16.75
N ARG A 279 8.36 -15.88 -15.82
CA ARG A 279 7.92 -15.52 -14.47
C ARG A 279 8.33 -14.10 -14.14
N LEU A 280 7.36 -13.30 -13.71
CA LEU A 280 7.58 -12.03 -13.05
C LEU A 280 7.35 -12.23 -11.55
N SER A 281 8.33 -11.87 -10.73
CA SER A 281 8.24 -11.87 -9.28
C SER A 281 8.14 -10.43 -8.79
N ILE A 282 7.00 -10.08 -8.20
CA ILE A 282 6.74 -8.77 -7.60
C ILE A 282 7.17 -8.82 -6.14
N VAL A 283 8.14 -8.01 -5.76
CA VAL A 283 8.71 -8.02 -4.40
C VAL A 283 8.22 -6.81 -3.63
N VAL A 284 7.40 -7.06 -2.62
CA VAL A 284 6.95 -6.09 -1.60
C VAL A 284 7.39 -6.58 -0.23
N ASP A 285 7.47 -5.70 0.77
CA ASP A 285 7.52 -6.15 2.16
C ASP A 285 6.15 -6.72 2.59
N SER A 286 6.16 -7.69 3.50
CA SER A 286 4.96 -8.22 4.17
C SER A 286 4.74 -7.61 5.56
N GLY A 287 5.46 -6.51 5.88
CA GLY A 287 5.37 -5.79 7.14
C GLY A 287 6.60 -4.95 7.46
N GLU A 288 6.52 -4.16 8.53
CA GLU A 288 7.58 -3.20 8.91
C GLU A 288 8.89 -3.83 9.44
N HIS A 289 8.86 -5.12 9.79
CA HIS A 289 9.92 -5.75 10.57
C HIS A 289 11.25 -5.85 9.81
N GLY A 290 11.24 -6.28 8.56
CA GLY A 290 12.47 -6.48 7.79
C GLY A 290 13.21 -5.18 7.49
N ALA A 291 12.49 -4.11 7.15
CA ALA A 291 13.07 -2.78 6.98
C ALA A 291 13.66 -2.24 8.29
N HIS A 292 13.02 -2.51 9.42
CA HIS A 292 13.55 -2.15 10.73
C HIS A 292 14.84 -2.90 11.05
N VAL A 293 14.87 -4.22 10.86
CA VAL A 293 16.08 -5.06 11.03
C VAL A 293 17.22 -4.57 10.13
N ALA A 294 16.94 -4.32 8.85
CA ALA A 294 17.90 -3.77 7.90
C ALA A 294 18.48 -2.42 8.36
N SER A 295 17.64 -1.56 8.96
CA SER A 295 18.05 -0.25 9.48
C SER A 295 18.94 -0.38 10.72
N ILE A 296 18.66 -1.33 11.62
CA ILE A 296 19.53 -1.65 12.76
C ILE A 296 20.90 -2.12 12.27
N ILE A 297 20.93 -2.98 11.25
CA ILE A 297 22.17 -3.54 10.71
C ILE A 297 22.99 -2.44 10.04
N ALA A 298 22.42 -1.72 9.07
CA ALA A 298 23.19 -0.88 8.17
C ALA A 298 22.49 0.42 7.74
N GLY A 299 21.49 0.91 8.46
CA GLY A 299 20.90 2.23 8.17
C GLY A 299 21.97 3.33 8.15
N PHE A 300 21.89 4.26 7.19
CA PHE A 300 22.83 5.36 7.06
C PHE A 300 22.14 6.71 6.84
N HIS A 301 22.37 7.62 7.76
CA HIS A 301 21.87 8.99 7.77
C HIS A 301 23.04 9.96 7.89
N ALA A 302 23.44 10.56 6.77
CA ALA A 302 24.59 11.47 6.72
C ALA A 302 24.44 12.67 7.68
N ASP A 303 23.24 13.26 7.72
CA ASP A 303 22.93 14.44 8.55
C ASP A 303 22.61 14.10 10.00
N SER A 304 22.51 12.80 10.34
CA SER A 304 22.18 12.36 11.70
C SER A 304 22.88 11.04 12.04
N PRO A 305 24.22 11.02 12.20
CA PRO A 305 24.98 9.79 12.42
C PRO A 305 24.54 8.97 13.65
N GLN A 306 23.91 9.62 14.63
CA GLN A 306 23.33 8.96 15.81
C GLN A 306 22.24 7.95 15.41
N ARG A 307 21.54 8.19 14.30
CA ARG A 307 20.51 7.32 13.72
C ARG A 307 21.07 6.18 12.86
N ASN A 308 22.37 6.14 12.59
CA ASN A 308 22.96 5.06 11.81
C ASN A 308 22.74 3.71 12.50
N GLY A 309 22.61 2.66 11.70
CA GLY A 309 22.75 1.29 12.14
C GLY A 309 24.16 1.00 12.65
N VAL A 310 24.40 -0.26 13.02
CA VAL A 310 25.69 -0.71 13.56
C VAL A 310 26.80 -0.62 12.50
N ALA A 311 26.50 -0.98 11.25
CA ALA A 311 27.45 -1.05 10.14
C ALA A 311 26.95 -0.24 8.92
N PRO A 312 26.97 1.11 8.96
CA PRO A 312 26.43 1.96 7.91
C PRO A 312 27.16 1.87 6.55
N GLY A 313 28.33 1.25 6.49
CA GLY A 313 29.06 0.94 5.26
C GLY A 313 28.64 -0.37 4.59
N ALA A 314 27.94 -1.26 5.30
CA ALA A 314 27.49 -2.54 4.75
C ALA A 314 26.36 -2.39 3.74
N ARG A 315 26.25 -3.33 2.79
CA ARG A 315 25.16 -3.41 1.81
C ARG A 315 24.21 -4.55 2.18
N ILE A 316 22.98 -4.51 1.68
CA ILE A 316 21.90 -5.43 2.06
C ILE A 316 21.34 -6.16 0.85
N VAL A 317 21.17 -7.47 0.95
CA VAL A 317 20.26 -8.26 0.12
C VAL A 317 18.99 -8.51 0.94
N SER A 318 17.83 -8.07 0.46
CA SER A 318 16.55 -8.38 1.10
C SER A 318 16.04 -9.72 0.59
N VAL A 319 15.84 -10.68 1.48
CA VAL A 319 15.21 -11.97 1.18
C VAL A 319 13.94 -12.08 2.00
N LYS A 320 12.80 -11.86 1.33
CA LYS A 320 11.50 -12.01 1.96
C LYS A 320 11.17 -13.50 2.06
N ILE A 321 11.10 -13.99 3.29
CA ILE A 321 10.68 -15.35 3.64
C ILE A 321 9.30 -15.38 4.33
N GLY A 322 8.82 -14.23 4.83
CA GLY A 322 7.49 -14.13 5.44
C GLY A 322 6.38 -14.07 4.40
N ASP A 323 5.53 -15.09 4.34
CA ASP A 323 4.43 -15.19 3.37
C ASP A 323 3.17 -14.45 3.86
N PRO A 324 2.73 -13.37 3.20
CA PRO A 324 1.56 -12.60 3.63
C PRO A 324 0.27 -13.43 3.63
N ARG A 325 0.18 -14.48 2.80
CA ARG A 325 -0.98 -15.40 2.76
C ARG A 325 -1.09 -16.23 4.03
N LEU A 326 0.02 -16.35 4.77
CA LEU A 326 0.13 -17.07 6.04
C LEU A 326 0.40 -16.11 7.20
N GLY A 327 0.02 -14.84 7.09
CA GLY A 327 0.22 -13.86 8.17
C GLY A 327 1.69 -13.49 8.38
N SER A 328 2.48 -13.49 7.30
CA SER A 328 3.91 -13.20 7.27
C SER A 328 4.79 -14.23 8.00
N MET A 329 4.28 -15.45 8.24
CA MET A 329 5.08 -16.57 8.73
C MET A 329 6.04 -17.09 7.65
N GLU A 330 7.22 -17.52 8.08
CA GLU A 330 8.19 -18.21 7.24
C GLU A 330 7.75 -19.63 6.90
N THR A 331 8.15 -20.09 5.71
CA THR A 331 7.95 -21.48 5.29
C THR A 331 9.29 -22.14 5.01
N ALA A 332 9.37 -23.47 5.18
CA ALA A 332 10.57 -24.23 4.86
C ALA A 332 10.98 -24.05 3.37
N GLU A 333 10.00 -23.93 2.48
CA GLU A 333 10.22 -23.65 1.06
C GLU A 333 10.84 -22.27 0.84
N SER A 334 10.31 -21.24 1.51
CA SER A 334 10.85 -19.88 1.39
C SER A 334 12.27 -19.73 1.93
N ILE A 335 12.67 -20.55 2.91
CA ILE A 335 14.04 -20.56 3.42
C ILE A 335 14.99 -21.31 2.46
N ALA A 336 14.47 -22.29 1.72
CA ALA A 336 15.27 -23.13 0.83
C ALA A 336 15.54 -22.47 -0.54
N ARG A 337 14.65 -21.58 -1.01
CA ARG A 337 14.76 -20.86 -2.29
C ARG A 337 15.82 -19.76 -2.25
#